data_AF-A0A7S4SQL6-F1
#
_entry.id   AF-A0A7S4SQL6-F1
#
_cell.length_a   1.000
_cell.length_b   1.000
_cell.length_c   1.000
_cell.angle_alpha   90.00
_cell.angle_beta   90.00
_cell.angle_gamma   90.00
#
_symmetry.space_group_name_H-M   'P 1'
#
loop_
_entity.id
_entity.type
_entity.pdbx_description
1 polymer ?
#
loop_
_entity_poly.entity_id
_entity_poly.type
_entity_poly.pdbx_seq_one_letter_code
_entity_poly.pdbx_strand_id
1 'polypeptide(L)'
;PEFLQSDSPAPVISSRSPASPAHPYHPHEKNNFLEAVRLTGSVGSGGWKGDATWTGKHGSTLSLGSTISQRGIEEVGATAGYKSHDWHRVPDIEVGASMKPGKPGVTYSAKISKVLDGSLEPTVSAQLTNSGWSLGTSFSKELKDGVDMEMDLKMPISGSRKVDLVVDGKTTYKVKGGKLVGTVGGKASSGLRGVSYGMSYDLGL
;
A
#
# COMPACT_ATOMS: atom_id res chain seq x y z
N PRO A 1 -17.95 -63.36 -55.70
CA PRO A 1 -18.83 -62.86 -54.63
C PRO A 1 -18.19 -63.17 -53.27
N GLU A 2 -17.29 -62.29 -52.83
CA GLU A 2 -16.59 -62.40 -51.55
C GLU A 2 -17.46 -61.84 -50.42
N PHE A 3 -17.72 -62.68 -49.41
CA PHE A 3 -18.37 -62.29 -48.17
C PHE A 3 -17.34 -61.62 -47.26
N LEU A 4 -17.55 -60.35 -46.91
CA LEU A 4 -16.79 -59.66 -45.89
C LEU A 4 -17.20 -60.17 -44.50
N GLN A 5 -16.35 -60.97 -43.88
CA GLN A 5 -16.43 -61.40 -42.50
C GLN A 5 -16.08 -60.21 -41.59
N SER A 6 -17.06 -59.71 -40.83
CA SER A 6 -16.81 -58.68 -39.80
C SER A 6 -16.41 -59.35 -38.50
N ASP A 7 -15.13 -59.28 -38.15
CA ASP A 7 -14.66 -59.64 -36.81
C ASP A 7 -15.09 -58.57 -35.80
N SER A 8 -16.06 -58.91 -34.94
CA SER A 8 -16.38 -58.12 -33.74
C SER A 8 -15.35 -58.43 -32.66
N PRO A 9 -14.58 -57.44 -32.15
CA PRO A 9 -13.72 -57.67 -31.01
C PRO A 9 -14.55 -57.86 -29.73
N ALA A 10 -14.11 -58.80 -28.89
CA ALA A 10 -14.71 -59.15 -27.61
C ALA A 10 -14.78 -57.95 -26.63
N PRO A 11 -15.75 -57.92 -25.70
CA PRO A 11 -15.88 -56.85 -24.72
C PRO A 11 -14.67 -56.80 -23.79
N VAL A 12 -14.02 -55.64 -23.73
CA VAL A 12 -12.95 -55.34 -22.78
C VAL A 12 -13.56 -55.28 -21.37
N ILE A 13 -13.24 -56.28 -20.53
CA ILE A 13 -13.55 -56.25 -19.11
C ILE A 13 -12.70 -55.13 -18.49
N SER A 14 -13.34 -53.99 -18.17
CA SER A 14 -12.72 -52.92 -17.38
C SER A 14 -12.31 -53.48 -16.02
N SER A 15 -11.01 -53.67 -15.84
CA SER A 15 -10.38 -53.84 -14.53
C SER A 15 -10.64 -52.57 -13.73
N ARG A 16 -11.62 -52.61 -12.83
CA ARG A 16 -11.80 -51.57 -11.81
C ARG A 16 -10.50 -51.49 -11.01
N SER A 17 -9.76 -50.42 -11.20
CA SER A 17 -8.65 -50.07 -10.31
C SER A 17 -9.19 -49.97 -8.88
N PRO A 18 -8.47 -50.48 -7.87
CA PRO A 18 -8.86 -50.29 -6.48
C PRO A 18 -9.01 -48.79 -6.22
N ALA A 19 -10.06 -48.42 -5.49
CA ALA A 19 -10.28 -47.04 -5.09
C ALA A 19 -8.99 -46.49 -4.47
N SER A 20 -8.49 -45.38 -5.02
CA SER A 20 -7.35 -44.68 -4.42
C SER A 20 -7.64 -44.47 -2.94
N PRO A 21 -6.67 -44.75 -2.04
CA PRO A 21 -6.85 -44.48 -0.63
C PRO A 21 -7.26 -43.02 -0.49
N ALA A 22 -8.34 -42.77 0.25
CA ALA A 22 -8.81 -41.43 0.53
C ALA A 22 -7.61 -40.59 0.98
N HIS A 23 -7.31 -39.53 0.23
CA HIS A 23 -6.26 -38.59 0.62
C HIS A 23 -6.49 -38.22 2.08
N PRO A 24 -5.46 -38.28 2.95
CA PRO A 24 -5.61 -37.80 4.31
C PRO A 24 -6.17 -36.39 4.21
N TYR A 25 -7.32 -36.18 4.84
CA TYR A 25 -7.93 -34.87 4.95
C TYR A 25 -6.92 -34.02 5.73
N HIS A 26 -6.07 -33.30 5.02
CA HIS A 26 -5.31 -32.22 5.63
C HIS A 26 -6.38 -31.22 6.05
N PRO A 27 -6.65 -31.04 7.36
CA PRO A 27 -7.51 -29.95 7.77
C PRO A 27 -6.89 -28.71 7.14
N HIS A 28 -7.65 -28.02 6.29
CA HIS A 28 -7.24 -26.72 5.78
C HIS A 28 -6.85 -25.92 7.01
N GLU A 29 -5.54 -25.69 7.19
CA GLU A 29 -5.03 -24.71 8.13
C GLU A 29 -5.90 -23.48 7.88
N LYS A 30 -6.62 -23.01 8.91
CA LYS A 30 -7.51 -21.87 8.75
C LYS A 30 -6.67 -20.79 8.07
N ASN A 31 -7.02 -20.50 6.80
CA ASN A 31 -6.37 -19.49 5.98
C ASN A 31 -6.74 -18.14 6.61
N ASN A 32 -6.16 -17.86 7.76
CA ASN A 32 -6.25 -16.57 8.40
C ASN A 32 -5.49 -15.63 7.46
N PHE A 33 -6.24 -14.80 6.77
CA PHE A 33 -5.71 -13.69 5.96
C PHE A 33 -4.77 -12.79 6.79
N LEU A 34 -4.84 -12.88 8.12
CA LEU A 34 -4.14 -12.05 9.10
C LEU A 34 -2.95 -12.80 9.71
N GLU A 35 -1.73 -12.37 9.41
CA GLU A 35 -0.54 -12.84 10.13
C GLU A 35 -0.19 -11.94 11.31
N ALA A 36 -0.37 -10.63 11.13
CA ALA A 36 0.00 -9.64 12.13
C ALA A 36 -1.03 -8.53 12.20
N VAL A 37 -1.20 -7.98 13.41
CA VAL A 37 -1.93 -6.74 13.67
C VAL A 37 -0.96 -5.77 14.33
N ARG A 38 -0.85 -4.58 13.77
CA ARG A 38 -0.06 -3.49 14.34
C ARG A 38 -0.99 -2.34 14.67
N LEU A 39 -0.96 -1.93 15.93
CA LEU A 39 -1.63 -0.72 16.39
C LEU A 39 -0.58 0.38 16.48
N THR A 40 -0.88 1.53 15.88
CA THR A 40 -0.06 2.75 16.00
C THR A 40 -0.95 3.89 16.43
N GLY A 41 -0.37 4.83 17.16
CA GLY A 41 -1.08 6.03 17.55
C GLY A 41 -0.14 7.12 18.03
N SER A 42 -0.63 8.34 17.97
CA SER A 42 0.04 9.50 18.52
C SER A 42 -0.96 10.39 19.24
N VAL A 43 -0.48 11.06 20.28
CA VAL A 43 -1.24 12.04 21.06
C VAL A 43 -0.45 13.34 21.08
N GLY A 44 -1.12 14.45 20.80
CA GLY A 44 -0.54 15.79 20.82
C GLY A 44 -1.54 16.83 21.28
N SER A 45 -1.12 18.09 21.33
CA SER A 45 -1.97 19.22 21.75
C SER A 45 -3.23 19.38 20.89
N GLY A 46 -3.16 18.95 19.63
CA GLY A 46 -4.28 18.97 18.69
C GLY A 46 -5.26 17.79 18.81
N GLY A 47 -4.92 16.74 19.56
CA GLY A 47 -5.76 15.53 19.68
C GLY A 47 -5.00 14.21 19.61
N TRP A 48 -5.71 13.15 19.22
CA TRP A 48 -5.21 11.78 19.09
C TRP A 48 -5.43 11.29 17.65
N LYS A 49 -4.41 10.64 17.07
CA LYS A 49 -4.52 9.85 15.84
C LYS A 49 -4.22 8.39 16.14
N GLY A 50 -5.03 7.47 15.64
CA GLY A 50 -4.82 6.03 15.79
C GLY A 50 -5.03 5.30 14.47
N ASP A 51 -4.30 4.20 14.30
CA ASP A 51 -4.44 3.30 13.16
C ASP A 51 -4.21 1.84 13.59
N ALA A 52 -5.09 0.97 13.13
CA ALA A 52 -4.94 -0.48 13.21
C ALA A 52 -4.67 -1.01 11.81
N THR A 53 -3.49 -1.58 11.60
CA THR A 53 -3.09 -2.19 10.33
C THR A 53 -2.94 -3.69 10.51
N TRP A 54 -3.67 -4.43 9.69
CA TRP A 54 -3.61 -5.86 9.51
C TRP A 54 -2.75 -6.20 8.31
N THR A 55 -1.82 -7.14 8.45
CA THR A 55 -0.96 -7.60 7.36
C THR A 55 -1.16 -9.08 7.13
N GLY A 56 -1.33 -9.46 5.87
CA GLY A 56 -1.44 -10.86 5.44
C GLY A 56 -0.13 -11.44 4.95
N LYS A 57 -0.14 -12.75 4.69
CA LYS A 57 1.04 -13.57 4.35
C LYS A 57 1.92 -13.06 3.21
N HIS A 58 1.34 -12.24 2.34
CA HIS A 58 1.99 -11.76 1.12
C HIS A 58 2.23 -10.25 1.15
N GLY A 59 2.14 -9.62 2.32
CA GLY A 59 2.33 -8.18 2.49
C GLY A 59 1.11 -7.32 2.17
N SER A 60 0.01 -7.93 1.69
CA SER A 60 -1.28 -7.24 1.56
C SER A 60 -1.77 -6.73 2.92
N THR A 61 -2.40 -5.56 2.92
CA THR A 61 -2.79 -4.86 4.14
C THR A 61 -4.27 -4.50 4.16
N LEU A 62 -4.82 -4.41 5.36
CA LEU A 62 -6.07 -3.72 5.65
C LEU A 62 -5.76 -2.76 6.79
N SER A 63 -6.16 -1.50 6.69
CA SER A 63 -5.92 -0.49 7.72
C SER A 63 -7.23 0.22 8.05
N LEU A 64 -7.47 0.46 9.34
CA LEU A 64 -8.57 1.27 9.84
C LEU A 64 -8.01 2.32 10.78
N GLY A 65 -8.29 3.59 10.50
CA GLY A 65 -7.73 4.70 11.25
C GLY A 65 -8.74 5.77 11.60
N SER A 66 -8.42 6.54 12.63
CA SER A 66 -9.18 7.73 13.02
C SER A 66 -8.28 8.83 13.54
N THR A 67 -8.71 10.07 13.30
CA THR A 67 -8.14 11.27 13.91
C THR A 67 -9.24 11.97 14.71
N ILE A 68 -8.94 12.28 15.96
CA ILE A 68 -9.83 12.91 16.92
C ILE A 68 -9.12 14.16 17.46
N SER A 69 -9.81 15.28 17.48
CA SER A 69 -9.35 16.50 18.15
C SER A 69 -10.17 16.79 19.39
N GLN A 70 -9.84 17.89 20.07
CA GLN A 70 -10.63 18.41 21.20
C GLN A 70 -12.09 18.70 20.82
N ARG A 71 -12.38 18.86 19.52
CA ARG A 71 -13.74 19.12 19.01
C ARG A 71 -14.50 17.85 18.61
N GLY A 72 -13.89 16.67 18.75
CA GLY A 72 -14.48 15.38 18.39
C GLY A 72 -13.73 14.69 17.25
N ILE A 73 -14.39 13.72 16.61
CA ILE A 73 -13.81 12.94 15.51
C ILE A 73 -13.67 13.83 14.27
N GLU A 74 -12.45 13.99 13.78
CA GLU A 74 -12.15 14.79 12.59
C GLU A 74 -12.18 13.95 11.32
N GLU A 75 -11.72 12.71 11.40
CA GLU A 75 -11.64 11.80 10.26
C GLU A 75 -11.69 10.34 10.71
N VAL A 76 -12.37 9.51 9.93
CA VAL A 76 -12.25 8.04 9.99
C VAL A 76 -11.96 7.54 8.59
N GLY A 77 -11.13 6.51 8.48
CA GLY A 77 -10.70 5.98 7.21
C GLY A 77 -10.44 4.49 7.24
N ALA A 78 -10.56 3.89 6.06
CA ALA A 78 -10.24 2.50 5.80
C ALA A 78 -9.43 2.41 4.51
N THR A 79 -8.43 1.54 4.49
CA THR A 79 -7.58 1.31 3.34
C THR A 79 -7.31 -0.18 3.18
N ALA A 80 -7.37 -0.70 1.96
CA ALA A 80 -6.98 -2.06 1.62
C ALA A 80 -5.88 -2.02 0.56
N GLY A 81 -4.75 -2.65 0.87
CA GLY A 81 -3.58 -2.78 0.01
C GLY A 81 -3.40 -4.21 -0.47
N TYR A 82 -3.22 -4.38 -1.77
CA TYR A 82 -2.69 -5.58 -2.39
C TYR A 82 -1.21 -5.35 -2.68
N LYS A 83 -0.37 -6.21 -2.11
CA LYS A 83 1.06 -6.25 -2.39
C LYS A 83 1.32 -7.30 -3.48
N SER A 84 1.91 -6.89 -4.59
CA SER A 84 2.38 -7.83 -5.59
C SER A 84 3.68 -8.47 -5.13
N HIS A 85 3.91 -9.72 -5.49
CA HIS A 85 5.22 -10.33 -5.26
C HIS A 85 6.26 -9.75 -6.22
N ASP A 86 7.50 -9.67 -5.77
CA ASP A 86 8.61 -9.08 -6.53
C ASP A 86 8.86 -9.78 -7.88
N TRP A 87 8.48 -11.05 -8.02
CA TRP A 87 8.59 -11.82 -9.27
C TRP A 87 7.41 -11.59 -10.23
N HIS A 88 6.35 -10.91 -9.80
CA HIS A 88 5.25 -10.51 -10.67
C HIS A 88 5.49 -9.13 -11.26
N ARG A 89 5.14 -8.95 -12.54
CA ARG A 89 5.23 -7.64 -13.21
C ARG A 89 4.12 -6.66 -12.79
N VAL A 90 3.20 -7.10 -11.94
CA VAL A 90 1.99 -6.36 -11.54
C VAL A 90 2.36 -5.32 -10.49
N PRO A 91 1.80 -4.09 -10.54
CA PRO A 91 2.02 -3.10 -9.51
C PRO A 91 1.27 -3.44 -8.22
N ASP A 92 1.71 -2.84 -7.12
CA ASP A 92 0.93 -2.78 -5.88
C ASP A 92 -0.30 -1.91 -6.11
N ILE A 93 -1.41 -2.27 -5.46
CA ILE A 93 -2.68 -1.56 -5.58
C ILE A 93 -3.21 -1.28 -4.18
N GLU A 94 -3.60 -0.05 -3.92
CA GLU A 94 -4.20 0.37 -2.67
C GLU A 94 -5.50 1.11 -2.96
N VAL A 95 -6.57 0.77 -2.25
CA VAL A 95 -7.85 1.46 -2.31
C VAL A 95 -8.22 1.94 -0.92
N GLY A 96 -8.75 3.15 -0.82
CA GLY A 96 -9.07 3.77 0.45
C GLY A 96 -10.34 4.58 0.37
N ALA A 97 -10.97 4.72 1.53
CA ALA A 97 -12.10 5.59 1.75
C ALA A 97 -11.92 6.31 3.08
N SER A 98 -12.10 7.62 3.11
CA SER A 98 -12.15 8.39 4.36
C SER A 98 -13.34 9.33 4.40
N MET A 99 -13.83 9.62 5.59
CA MET A 99 -14.93 10.54 5.82
C MET A 99 -14.61 11.46 6.99
N LYS A 100 -15.10 12.69 6.90
CA LYS A 100 -15.00 13.69 7.97
C LYS A 100 -16.39 13.88 8.57
N PRO A 101 -16.62 13.46 9.83
CA PRO A 101 -17.91 13.64 10.47
C PRO A 101 -18.41 15.08 10.39
N GLY A 102 -19.69 15.27 10.06
CA GLY A 102 -20.29 16.59 9.88
C GLY A 102 -20.02 17.27 8.53
N LYS A 103 -19.20 16.68 7.64
CA LYS A 103 -19.07 17.13 6.24
C LYS A 103 -19.75 16.11 5.31
N PRO A 104 -20.51 16.57 4.30
CA PRO A 104 -21.09 15.66 3.32
C PRO A 104 -20.00 15.06 2.43
N GLY A 105 -20.06 13.75 2.24
CA GLY A 105 -19.26 13.02 1.26
C GLY A 105 -18.18 12.11 1.86
N VAL A 106 -17.85 11.08 1.09
CA VAL A 106 -16.74 10.17 1.32
C VAL A 106 -15.65 10.50 0.30
N THR A 107 -14.42 10.62 0.77
CA THR A 107 -13.24 10.76 -0.08
C THR A 107 -12.77 9.36 -0.43
N TYR A 108 -12.85 8.99 -1.71
CA TYR A 108 -12.24 7.74 -2.18
C TYR A 108 -10.85 8.03 -2.73
N SER A 109 -9.97 7.05 -2.60
CA SER A 109 -8.66 7.05 -3.22
C SER A 109 -8.34 5.67 -3.79
N ALA A 110 -7.69 5.65 -4.95
CA ALA A 110 -7.04 4.47 -5.48
C ALA A 110 -5.60 4.85 -5.82
N LYS A 111 -4.63 4.06 -5.37
CA LYS A 111 -3.21 4.25 -5.64
C LYS A 111 -2.67 2.98 -6.27
N ILE A 112 -1.94 3.14 -7.37
CA ILE A 112 -1.18 2.07 -8.00
C ILE A 112 0.28 2.47 -7.84
N SER A 113 1.14 1.57 -7.37
CA SER A 113 2.56 1.85 -7.20
C SER A 113 3.45 0.70 -7.62
N LYS A 114 4.64 1.02 -8.12
CA LYS A 114 5.63 0.03 -8.49
C LYS A 114 7.02 0.54 -8.17
N VAL A 115 7.81 -0.31 -7.51
CA VAL A 115 9.25 -0.11 -7.35
C VAL A 115 9.90 -0.44 -8.69
N LEU A 116 10.74 0.46 -9.18
CA LEU A 116 11.53 0.25 -10.38
C LEU A 116 12.93 -0.24 -10.00
N ASP A 117 13.40 -1.26 -10.72
CA ASP A 117 14.76 -1.76 -10.54
C ASP A 117 15.78 -0.68 -10.93
N GLY A 118 16.67 -0.31 -10.01
CA GLY A 118 17.68 0.72 -10.22
C GLY A 118 18.46 1.04 -8.96
N SER A 119 19.50 1.87 -9.06
CA SER A 119 20.41 2.17 -7.93
C SER A 119 19.76 2.91 -6.76
N LEU A 120 18.57 3.48 -6.96
CA LEU A 120 17.78 4.20 -5.95
C LEU A 120 16.42 3.56 -5.68
N GLU A 121 16.10 2.47 -6.39
CA GLU A 121 14.82 1.74 -6.30
C GLU A 121 13.58 2.66 -6.17
N PRO A 122 13.37 3.61 -7.11
CA PRO A 122 12.30 4.57 -6.96
C PRO A 122 10.94 3.90 -7.10
N THR A 123 10.00 4.30 -6.24
CA THR A 123 8.59 3.93 -6.33
C THR A 123 7.86 4.94 -7.19
N VAL A 124 7.40 4.53 -8.37
CA VAL A 124 6.47 5.32 -9.17
C VAL A 124 5.06 5.02 -8.70
N SER A 125 4.22 6.05 -8.57
CA SER A 125 2.82 5.86 -8.20
C SER A 125 1.87 6.74 -9.01
N ALA A 126 0.66 6.25 -9.20
CA ALA A 126 -0.47 7.00 -9.71
C ALA A 126 -1.59 6.94 -8.66
N GLN A 127 -2.11 8.09 -8.26
CA GLN A 127 -3.19 8.17 -7.26
C GLN A 127 -4.38 8.91 -7.86
N LEU A 128 -5.54 8.28 -7.84
CA LEU A 128 -6.83 8.87 -8.18
C LEU A 128 -7.61 9.15 -6.90
N THR A 129 -8.26 10.31 -6.84
CA THR A 129 -9.18 10.70 -5.76
C THR A 129 -10.42 11.36 -6.38
N ASN A 130 -11.46 11.58 -5.57
CA ASN A 130 -12.63 12.35 -6.02
C ASN A 130 -12.27 13.77 -6.50
N SER A 131 -11.16 14.34 -6.01
CA SER A 131 -10.68 15.68 -6.37
C SER A 131 -9.82 15.76 -7.63
N GLY A 132 -9.42 14.61 -8.19
CA GLY A 132 -8.52 14.52 -9.33
C GLY A 132 -7.49 13.41 -9.19
N TRP A 133 -6.53 13.38 -10.10
CA TRP A 133 -5.47 12.37 -10.11
C TRP A 133 -4.10 13.01 -9.90
N SER A 134 -3.11 12.21 -9.55
CA SER A 134 -1.73 12.64 -9.39
C SER A 134 -0.77 11.53 -9.79
N LEU A 135 0.38 11.92 -10.31
CA LEU A 135 1.51 11.02 -10.52
C LEU A 135 2.59 11.38 -9.51
N GLY A 136 3.17 10.37 -8.88
CA GLY A 136 4.20 10.52 -7.88
C GLY A 136 5.41 9.67 -8.21
N THR A 137 6.58 10.10 -7.74
CA THR A 137 7.77 9.25 -7.64
C THR A 137 8.41 9.52 -6.30
N SER A 138 8.70 8.47 -5.55
CA SER A 138 9.42 8.58 -4.29
C SER A 138 10.62 7.65 -4.27
N PHE A 139 11.63 7.99 -3.48
CA PHE A 139 12.71 7.07 -3.15
C PHE A 139 13.17 7.33 -1.72
N SER A 140 13.74 6.29 -1.11
CA SER A 140 14.36 6.37 0.20
C SER A 140 15.76 5.79 0.12
N LYS A 141 16.72 6.45 0.74
CA LYS A 141 18.12 6.03 0.76
C LYS A 141 18.77 6.34 2.09
N GLU A 142 19.43 5.34 2.66
CA GLU A 142 20.37 5.56 3.76
C GLU A 142 21.63 6.24 3.19
N LEU A 143 21.92 7.46 3.67
CA LEU A 143 23.08 8.23 3.21
C LEU A 143 24.35 7.82 3.97
N LYS A 144 24.18 7.47 5.25
CA LYS A 144 25.19 6.94 6.17
C LYS A 144 24.46 6.31 7.35
N ASP A 145 25.18 5.54 8.16
CA ASP A 145 24.62 4.88 9.36
C ASP A 145 23.76 5.84 10.19
N GLY A 146 22.47 5.52 10.26
CA GLY A 146 21.50 6.28 11.04
C GLY A 146 21.04 7.60 10.43
N VAL A 147 21.40 7.91 9.17
CA VAL A 147 20.83 9.01 8.39
C VAL A 147 20.09 8.47 7.17
N ASP A 148 18.77 8.62 7.20
CA ASP A 148 17.87 8.23 6.12
C ASP A 148 17.40 9.49 5.37
N MET A 149 17.37 9.46 4.05
CA MET A 149 16.77 10.49 3.21
C MET A 149 15.61 9.90 2.43
N GLU A 150 14.48 10.58 2.46
CA GLU A 150 13.27 10.27 1.72
C GLU A 150 12.95 11.47 0.83
N MET A 151 12.64 11.24 -0.44
CA MET A 151 12.23 12.29 -1.37
C MET A 151 10.97 11.83 -2.09
N ASP A 152 9.98 12.72 -2.17
CA ASP A 152 8.72 12.54 -2.88
C ASP A 152 8.55 13.68 -3.87
N LEU A 153 8.25 13.30 -5.11
CA LEU A 153 7.92 14.19 -6.20
C LEU A 153 6.49 13.90 -6.60
N LYS A 154 5.58 14.87 -6.48
CA LYS A 154 4.16 14.70 -6.81
C LYS A 154 3.70 15.73 -7.83
N MET A 155 3.01 15.25 -8.85
CA MET A 155 2.39 16.04 -9.90
C MET A 155 0.86 15.89 -9.81
N PRO A 156 0.18 16.73 -9.00
CA PRO A 156 -1.27 16.76 -8.94
C PRO A 156 -1.86 17.34 -10.24
N ILE A 157 -2.89 16.67 -10.74
CA ILE A 157 -3.64 17.06 -11.94
C ILE A 157 -5.11 17.18 -11.54
N SER A 158 -5.51 18.43 -11.30
CA SER A 158 -6.89 18.79 -11.01
C SER A 158 -7.62 19.17 -12.31
N GLY A 159 -8.96 19.12 -12.30
CA GLY A 159 -9.80 19.50 -13.44
C GLY A 159 -9.59 20.93 -13.98
N SER A 160 -8.84 21.77 -13.26
CA SER A 160 -8.47 23.12 -13.71
C SER A 160 -7.32 23.17 -14.72
N ARG A 161 -6.78 22.02 -15.18
CA ARG A 161 -5.62 21.87 -16.10
C ARG A 161 -4.32 22.50 -15.60
N LYS A 162 -4.29 23.07 -14.40
CA LYS A 162 -3.06 23.55 -13.77
C LYS A 162 -2.34 22.36 -13.15
N VAL A 163 -1.16 22.09 -13.68
CA VAL A 163 -0.21 21.14 -13.13
C VAL A 163 0.79 21.93 -12.30
N ASP A 164 0.88 21.64 -11.01
CA ASP A 164 1.85 22.28 -10.12
C ASP A 164 2.64 21.20 -9.39
N LEU A 165 3.91 21.05 -9.77
CA LEU A 165 4.79 20.03 -9.26
C LEU A 165 5.19 20.34 -7.81
N VAL A 166 5.04 19.35 -6.95
CA VAL A 166 5.36 19.43 -5.52
C VAL A 166 6.54 18.53 -5.25
N VAL A 167 7.53 19.03 -4.52
CA VAL A 167 8.68 18.26 -4.06
C VAL A 167 8.71 18.33 -2.55
N ASP A 168 8.75 17.17 -1.92
CA ASP A 168 8.93 17.02 -0.49
C ASP A 168 10.18 16.16 -0.24
N GLY A 169 11.05 16.64 0.63
CA GLY A 169 12.25 15.96 1.08
C GLY A 169 12.22 15.83 2.59
N LYS A 170 12.66 14.69 3.09
CA LYS A 170 12.74 14.41 4.52
C LYS A 170 14.06 13.74 4.81
N THR A 171 14.75 14.23 5.82
CA THR A 171 15.99 13.64 6.33
C THR A 171 15.77 13.25 7.78
N THR A 172 16.00 11.98 8.09
CA THR A 172 15.87 11.45 9.44
C THR A 172 17.26 11.10 9.96
N TYR A 173 17.62 11.60 11.13
CA TYR A 173 18.85 11.25 11.82
C TYR A 173 18.54 10.58 13.17
N LYS A 174 18.94 9.32 13.33
CA LYS A 174 18.77 8.55 14.57
C LYS A 174 19.76 9.06 15.61
N VAL A 175 19.25 9.34 16.80
CA VAL A 175 20.04 9.76 17.97
C VAL A 175 19.71 8.87 19.15
N LYS A 176 20.56 8.85 20.18
CA LYS A 176 20.28 8.04 21.38
C LYS A 176 19.00 8.56 22.06
N GLY A 177 17.94 7.77 22.02
CA GLY A 177 16.63 8.12 22.61
C GLY A 177 15.66 8.83 21.67
N GLY A 178 15.83 8.72 20.34
CA GLY A 178 14.87 9.24 19.37
C GLY A 178 15.42 9.41 17.97
N LYS A 179 14.80 10.30 17.20
CA LYS A 179 15.26 10.71 15.86
C LYS A 179 14.94 12.18 15.60
N LEU A 180 15.87 12.87 14.97
CA LEU A 180 15.65 14.20 14.39
C LEU A 180 15.11 14.04 12.98
N VAL A 181 14.03 14.76 12.65
CA VAL A 181 13.42 14.74 11.33
C VAL A 181 13.45 16.16 10.78
N GLY A 182 14.27 16.37 9.76
CA GLY A 182 14.24 17.57 8.93
C GLY A 182 13.30 17.36 7.74
N THR A 183 12.48 18.35 7.43
CA THR A 183 11.60 18.34 6.26
C THR A 183 11.84 19.58 5.43
N VAL A 184 11.80 19.43 4.11
CA VAL A 184 11.80 20.52 3.13
C VAL A 184 10.68 20.24 2.15
N GLY A 185 9.87 21.23 1.82
CA GLY A 185 8.73 21.04 0.92
C GLY A 185 8.50 22.29 0.09
N GLY A 186 8.18 22.12 -1.19
CA GLY A 186 7.99 23.25 -2.09
C GLY A 186 7.12 22.93 -3.30
N LYS A 187 6.54 23.98 -3.86
CA LYS A 187 5.76 23.93 -5.11
C LYS A 187 6.50 24.67 -6.21
N ALA A 188 6.56 24.08 -7.40
CA ALA A 188 7.22 24.66 -8.56
C ALA A 188 6.66 26.04 -8.90
N SER A 189 5.33 26.22 -8.84
CA SER A 189 4.66 27.50 -9.11
C SER A 189 5.08 28.64 -8.17
N SER A 190 5.55 28.32 -6.97
CA SER A 190 5.91 29.30 -5.94
C SER A 190 7.40 29.63 -5.94
N GLY A 191 8.20 28.93 -6.76
CA GLY A 191 9.66 29.05 -6.79
C GLY A 191 10.30 28.86 -5.41
N LEU A 192 11.49 29.43 -5.22
CA LEU A 192 12.23 29.33 -3.96
C LEU A 192 11.51 29.99 -2.77
N ARG A 193 10.66 30.98 -3.02
CA ARG A 193 9.91 31.69 -1.97
C ARG A 193 8.83 30.84 -1.33
N GLY A 194 8.34 29.81 -2.03
CA GLY A 194 7.35 28.87 -1.51
C GLY A 194 7.96 27.64 -0.85
N VAL A 195 9.29 27.59 -0.69
CA VAL A 195 9.96 26.49 0.01
C VAL A 195 9.75 26.68 1.50
N SER A 196 9.28 25.61 2.14
CA SER A 196 9.14 25.48 3.58
C SER A 196 10.21 24.53 4.09
N TYR A 197 10.72 24.81 5.29
CA TYR A 197 11.64 23.96 6.01
C TYR A 197 11.15 23.79 7.45
N GLY A 198 11.25 22.58 7.96
CA GLY A 198 10.91 22.24 9.33
C GLY A 198 11.93 21.29 9.93
N MET A 199 12.04 21.32 11.24
CA MET A 199 12.79 20.32 12.00
C MET A 199 11.98 19.93 13.23
N SER A 200 11.88 18.63 13.49
CA SER A 200 11.23 18.09 14.66
C SER A 200 12.08 16.99 15.31
N TYR A 201 11.81 16.74 16.59
CA TYR A 201 12.40 15.64 17.33
C TYR A 201 11.29 14.66 17.69
N ASP A 202 11.48 13.39 17.33
CA ASP A 202 10.56 12.29 17.63
C ASP A 202 11.24 11.33 18.62
N LEU A 203 10.62 11.17 19.80
CA LEU A 203 11.12 10.33 20.89
C LEU A 203 10.99 8.82 20.61
N GLY A 204 10.25 8.42 19.56
CA GLY A 204 10.13 7.02 19.15
C GLY A 204 9.46 6.10 20.18
N LEU A 205 8.60 6.66 21.03
CA LEU A 205 7.79 5.92 22.01
C LEU A 205 6.72 5.05 21.33
#